data_AF-A0A1G1SYE3-F1
#
_entry.id   AF-A0A1G1SYE3-F1
#
_cell.length_a   1.000
_cell.length_b   1.000
_cell.length_c   1.000
_cell.angle_alpha   90.00
_cell.angle_beta   90.00
_cell.angle_gamma   90.00
#
_symmetry.space_group_name_H-M   'P 1'
#
loop_
_entity.id
_entity.type
_entity.pdbx_description
1 polymer ?
#
loop_
_entity_poly.entity_id
_entity_poly.type
_entity_poly.pdbx_seq_one_letter_code
_entity_poly.pdbx_strand_id
1 'polypeptide(L)'
;MPGSYEQHSGEWAAALLATGGRVGVDVELVRDKARRISTKFLADNELAAAQAVGTDAHFTLLWSAKETLYKLAERRGLIFKEQLLLEPFAAAPAGEIPVLLRLADNQSRHRICYFQPAAGYVLTHCWEPGAPISIQ
;
A
#
# COMPACT_ATOMS: atom_id res chain seq x y z
N MET A 1 9.98 15.34 -13.98
CA MET A 1 10.94 14.21 -14.06
C MET A 1 10.14 12.95 -13.80
N PRO A 2 10.12 11.95 -14.69
CA PRO A 2 9.49 10.68 -14.38
C PRO A 2 10.28 10.01 -13.24
N GLY A 3 9.59 9.65 -12.16
CA GLY A 3 10.16 8.87 -11.08
C GLY A 3 10.03 7.38 -11.41
N SER A 4 11.13 6.63 -11.33
CA SER A 4 11.12 5.17 -11.34
C SER A 4 11.02 4.68 -9.89
N TYR A 5 10.01 3.88 -9.58
CA TYR A 5 9.87 3.23 -8.27
C TYR A 5 10.13 1.74 -8.46
N GLU A 6 11.18 1.24 -7.80
CA GLU A 6 11.63 -0.14 -7.88
C GLU A 6 11.49 -0.78 -6.49
N GLN A 7 10.83 -1.95 -6.42
CA GLN A 7 10.72 -2.76 -5.21
C GLN A 7 11.20 -4.19 -5.49
N HIS A 8 11.94 -4.76 -4.54
CA HIS A 8 12.49 -6.11 -4.62
C HIS A 8 11.92 -7.00 -3.51
N SER A 9 11.40 -8.16 -3.87
CA SER A 9 11.04 -9.21 -2.90
C SER A 9 11.47 -10.59 -3.40
N GLY A 10 12.50 -11.14 -2.77
CA GLY A 10 13.10 -12.42 -3.19
C GLY A 10 13.71 -12.31 -4.59
N GLU A 11 13.08 -12.96 -5.58
CA GLU A 11 13.54 -13.02 -6.98
C GLU A 11 12.80 -12.07 -7.95
N TRP A 12 11.82 -11.29 -7.47
CA TRP A 12 10.99 -10.44 -8.33
C TRP A 12 11.26 -8.96 -8.09
N ALA A 13 11.32 -8.19 -9.17
CA ALA A 13 11.33 -6.73 -9.18
C ALA A 13 10.03 -6.20 -9.78
N ALA A 14 9.36 -5.28 -9.09
CA ALA A 14 8.24 -4.53 -9.63
C ALA A 14 8.69 -3.11 -9.95
N ALA A 15 8.45 -2.66 -11.18
CA ALA A 15 8.69 -1.31 -11.63
C ALA A 15 7.40 -0.72 -12.19
N LEU A 16 7.00 0.43 -11.68
CA LEU A 16 5.87 1.21 -12.19
C LEU A 16 6.42 2.52 -12.78
N LEU A 17 6.21 2.71 -14.08
CA LEU A 17 6.60 3.91 -14.81
C LEU A 17 5.37 4.81 -14.96
N ALA A 18 5.38 5.95 -14.26
CA ALA A 18 4.38 7.01 -14.44
C ALA A 18 5.00 8.18 -15.22
N THR A 19 4.30 8.69 -16.23
CA THR A 19 4.72 9.86 -17.02
C THR A 19 4.41 11.21 -16.32
N GLY A 20 3.74 11.17 -15.16
CA GLY A 20 3.46 12.30 -14.27
C GLY A 20 2.59 11.88 -13.06
N GLY A 21 2.62 12.68 -11.99
CA GLY A 21 1.93 12.38 -10.73
C GLY A 21 2.75 11.59 -9.73
N ARG A 22 2.12 11.15 -8.63
CA ARG A 22 2.76 10.31 -7.59
C ARG A 22 2.31 8.87 -7.76
N VAL A 23 3.22 7.92 -7.55
CA VAL A 23 2.89 6.49 -7.62
C VAL A 23 3.48 5.77 -6.42
N GLY A 24 2.73 4.81 -5.90
CA GLY A 24 3.20 3.81 -4.96
C GLY A 24 3.12 2.43 -5.60
N VAL A 25 4.16 1.62 -5.44
CA VAL A 25 4.16 0.21 -5.82
C VAL A 25 4.85 -0.59 -4.74
N ASP A 26 4.34 -1.79 -4.49
CA ASP A 26 4.97 -2.74 -3.59
C ASP A 26 4.70 -4.18 -4.03
N VAL A 27 5.68 -5.05 -3.82
CA VAL A 27 5.56 -6.48 -4.05
C VAL A 27 6.15 -7.23 -2.86
N GLU A 28 5.41 -8.19 -2.32
CA GLU A 28 5.78 -8.93 -1.13
C GLU A 28 5.53 -10.43 -1.31
N LEU A 29 6.49 -11.25 -0.87
CA LEU A 29 6.31 -12.69 -0.71
C LEU A 29 5.61 -12.96 0.62
N VAL A 30 4.53 -13.74 0.57
CA VAL A 30 3.74 -14.13 1.75
C VAL A 30 4.60 -14.88 2.73
N ARG A 31 4.78 -14.27 3.91
CA ARG A 31 5.53 -14.78 5.06
C ARG A 31 4.85 -14.33 6.34
N ASP A 32 5.11 -15.00 7.44
CA ASP A 32 4.55 -14.65 8.75
C ASP A 32 5.11 -13.37 9.37
N LYS A 33 6.16 -12.78 8.77
CA LYS A 33 6.81 -11.55 9.25
C LYS A 33 5.82 -10.41 9.43
N ALA A 34 4.96 -10.16 8.44
CA ALA A 34 3.96 -9.09 8.49
C ALA A 34 2.99 -9.30 9.67
N ARG A 35 2.54 -10.54 9.88
CA ARG A 35 1.70 -10.90 11.02
C ARG A 35 2.38 -10.63 12.36
N ARG A 36 3.65 -11.02 12.51
CA ARG A 36 4.43 -10.82 13.75
C ARG A 36 4.62 -9.35 14.12
N ILE A 37 4.70 -8.45 13.13
CA ILE A 37 4.89 -7.01 13.35
C ILE A 37 3.60 -6.18 13.20
N SER A 38 2.45 -6.83 13.03
CA SER A 38 1.15 -6.20 12.74
C SER A 38 0.76 -5.07 13.69
N THR A 39 1.03 -5.23 14.99
CA THR A 39 0.76 -4.20 16.01
C THR A 39 1.58 -2.91 15.84
N LYS A 40 2.64 -2.94 15.04
CA LYS A 40 3.48 -1.75 14.76
C LYS A 40 2.91 -0.89 13.63
N PHE A 41 2.12 -1.46 12.73
CA PHE A 41 1.69 -0.76 11.51
C PHE A 41 0.18 -0.74 11.27
N LEU A 42 -0.59 -1.62 11.91
CA LEU A 42 -2.05 -1.61 11.86
C LEU A 42 -2.64 -0.74 12.96
N ALA A 43 -3.66 0.03 12.61
CA ALA A 43 -4.56 0.65 13.58
C ALA A 43 -5.42 -0.44 14.26
N ASP A 44 -5.99 -0.15 15.44
CA ASP A 44 -6.70 -1.16 16.24
C ASP A 44 -7.87 -1.82 15.49
N ASN A 45 -8.62 -1.04 14.72
CA ASN A 45 -9.72 -1.55 13.89
C ASN A 45 -9.23 -2.44 12.73
N GLU A 46 -8.13 -2.06 12.09
CA GLU A 46 -7.50 -2.83 11.01
C GLU A 46 -6.92 -4.14 11.55
N LEU A 47 -6.29 -4.09 12.74
CA LEU A 47 -5.73 -5.25 13.41
C LEU A 47 -6.83 -6.25 13.78
N ALA A 48 -7.94 -5.77 14.35
CA ALA A 48 -9.08 -6.62 14.67
C ALA A 48 -9.67 -7.29 13.42
N ALA A 49 -9.84 -6.55 12.33
CA ALA A 49 -10.31 -7.11 11.06
C ALA A 49 -9.31 -8.13 10.49
N ALA A 50 -8.01 -7.84 10.54
CA ALA A 50 -6.97 -8.74 10.07
C ALA A 50 -6.91 -10.04 10.87
N GLN A 51 -7.08 -9.96 12.20
CA GLN A 51 -7.14 -11.11 13.09
C GLN A 51 -8.37 -12.00 12.81
N ALA A 52 -9.51 -11.40 12.46
CA ALA A 52 -10.71 -12.16 12.08
C ALA A 52 -10.50 -13.00 10.80
N VAL A 53 -9.69 -12.51 9.85
CA VAL A 53 -9.28 -13.29 8.66
C VAL A 53 -8.17 -14.29 9.01
N GLY A 54 -7.17 -13.87 9.78
CA GLY A 54 -6.20 -14.76 10.42
C GLY A 54 -5.12 -15.39 9.52
N THR A 55 -5.03 -15.02 8.24
CA THR A 55 -4.07 -15.61 7.29
C THR A 55 -2.84 -14.73 7.07
N ASP A 56 -1.67 -15.36 6.90
CA ASP A 56 -0.42 -14.64 6.61
C ASP A 56 -0.50 -13.88 5.27
N ALA A 57 -1.25 -14.41 4.31
CA ALA A 57 -1.52 -13.74 3.04
C ALA A 57 -2.26 -12.41 3.26
N HIS A 58 -3.26 -12.39 4.15
CA HIS A 58 -3.99 -11.16 4.45
C HIS A 58 -3.10 -10.15 5.19
N PHE A 59 -2.33 -10.57 6.20
CA PHE A 59 -1.37 -9.67 6.85
C PHE A 59 -0.31 -9.12 5.89
N THR A 60 0.17 -9.94 4.94
CA THR A 60 1.10 -9.52 3.89
C THR A 60 0.47 -8.48 2.97
N LEU A 61 -0.79 -8.66 2.57
CA LEU A 61 -1.53 -7.67 1.77
C LEU A 61 -1.65 -6.33 2.49
N LEU A 62 -2.02 -6.33 3.78
CA LEU A 62 -2.15 -5.08 4.54
C LEU A 62 -0.80 -4.38 4.71
N TRP A 63 0.28 -5.15 4.95
CA TRP A 63 1.64 -4.61 4.99
C TRP A 63 2.02 -3.96 3.65
N SER A 64 1.83 -4.69 2.54
CA SER A 64 2.13 -4.19 1.19
C SER A 64 1.34 -2.92 0.86
N ALA A 65 0.06 -2.87 1.23
CA ALA A 65 -0.78 -1.69 1.07
C ALA A 65 -0.25 -0.49 1.85
N LYS A 66 0.24 -0.68 3.08
CA LYS A 66 0.84 0.40 3.89
C LYS A 66 2.14 0.92 3.26
N GLU A 67 2.99 0.03 2.77
CA GLU A 67 4.23 0.40 2.05
C GLU A 67 3.92 1.16 0.75
N THR A 68 2.91 0.73 0.00
CA THR A 68 2.44 1.44 -1.19
C THR A 68 1.95 2.85 -0.86
N LEU A 69 1.16 3.01 0.21
CA LEU A 69 0.71 4.34 0.63
C LEU A 69 1.85 5.22 1.16
N TYR A 70 2.81 4.62 1.86
CA TYR A 70 4.02 5.31 2.34
C TYR A 70 4.84 5.88 1.17
N LYS A 71 5.02 5.10 0.10
CA LYS A 71 5.72 5.55 -1.12
C LYS A 71 4.94 6.65 -1.83
N LEU A 72 3.62 6.51 -1.97
CA LEU A 72 2.77 7.56 -2.54
C LEU A 72 2.87 8.87 -1.74
N ALA A 73 2.97 8.78 -0.41
CA ALA A 73 3.03 9.96 0.45
C ALA A 73 4.31 10.78 0.25
N GLU A 74 5.43 10.17 -0.16
CA GLU A 74 6.75 10.82 -0.35
C GLU A 74 7.17 11.66 0.87
N ARG A 75 6.86 11.16 2.07
CA ARG A 75 7.15 11.82 3.35
C ARG A 75 7.81 10.83 4.31
N ARG A 76 8.91 11.27 4.92
CA ARG A 76 9.63 10.48 5.92
C ARG A 76 8.99 10.67 7.29
N GLY A 77 9.16 9.69 8.18
CA GLY A 77 8.75 9.79 9.58
C GLY A 77 7.25 9.61 9.83
N LEU A 78 6.51 9.04 8.87
CA LEU A 78 5.10 8.73 9.06
C LEU A 78 4.92 7.56 10.04
N ILE A 79 3.94 7.70 10.94
CA ILE A 79 3.51 6.64 11.86
C ILE A 79 2.42 5.83 11.17
N PHE A 80 2.73 4.61 10.73
CA PHE A 80 1.88 3.81 9.83
C PHE A 80 0.46 3.58 10.38
N LYS A 81 0.35 3.21 11.65
CA LYS A 81 -0.94 2.92 12.31
C LYS A 81 -1.80 4.15 12.60
N GLU A 82 -1.25 5.35 12.49
CA GLU A 82 -1.96 6.61 12.76
C GLU A 82 -2.23 7.41 11.48
N GLN A 83 -1.34 7.30 10.49
CA GLN A 83 -1.30 8.18 9.34
C GLN A 83 -1.62 7.49 8.00
N LEU A 84 -1.48 6.17 7.91
CA LEU A 84 -1.67 5.40 6.68
C LEU A 84 -2.87 4.46 6.81
N LEU A 85 -4.09 4.97 6.92
CA LEU A 85 -5.22 4.15 7.38
C LEU A 85 -5.89 3.38 6.23
N LEU A 86 -6.17 2.10 6.44
CA LEU A 86 -6.89 1.22 5.54
C LEU A 86 -8.37 1.21 5.93
N GLU A 87 -9.26 1.48 4.99
CA GLU A 87 -10.69 1.39 5.21
C GLU A 87 -11.18 -0.05 4.95
N PRO A 88 -12.36 -0.44 5.47
CA PRO A 88 -12.91 -1.78 5.25
C PRO A 88 -13.03 -2.15 3.77
N PHE A 89 -12.62 -3.36 3.43
CA PHE A 89 -12.70 -3.92 2.08
C PHE A 89 -12.98 -5.42 2.13
N ALA A 90 -13.52 -5.97 1.04
CA ALA A 90 -13.69 -7.42 0.91
C ALA A 90 -12.38 -8.06 0.41
N ALA A 91 -11.88 -9.04 1.15
CA ALA A 91 -10.69 -9.80 0.73
C ALA A 91 -11.03 -10.69 -0.48
N ALA A 92 -10.27 -10.55 -1.56
CA ALA A 92 -10.36 -11.34 -2.78
C ALA A 92 -8.94 -11.61 -3.33
N PRO A 93 -8.76 -12.40 -4.39
CA PRO A 93 -7.45 -12.56 -5.04
C PRO A 93 -6.93 -11.27 -5.72
N ALA A 94 -7.83 -10.36 -6.08
CA ALA A 94 -7.52 -9.03 -6.59
C ALA A 94 -8.67 -8.07 -6.26
N GLY A 95 -8.37 -6.78 -6.17
CA GLY A 95 -9.37 -5.77 -5.88
C GLY A 95 -8.75 -4.43 -5.50
N GLU A 96 -9.50 -3.64 -4.74
CA GLU A 96 -9.09 -2.31 -4.32
C GLU A 96 -9.32 -2.12 -2.82
N ILE A 97 -8.39 -1.44 -2.15
CA ILE A 97 -8.48 -1.05 -0.75
C ILE A 97 -8.63 0.48 -0.72
N PRO A 98 -9.76 1.02 -0.25
CA PRO A 98 -9.88 2.44 0.02
C PRO A 98 -8.97 2.79 1.21
N VAL A 99 -8.23 3.89 1.09
CA VAL A 99 -7.26 4.28 2.11
C VAL A 99 -7.31 5.77 2.40
N LEU A 100 -6.84 6.13 3.58
CA LEU A 100 -6.79 7.48 4.08
C LEU A 100 -5.37 7.85 4.51
N LEU A 101 -4.78 8.82 3.81
CA LEU A 101 -3.50 9.41 4.17
C LEU A 101 -3.73 10.64 5.04
N ARG A 102 -3.30 10.59 6.30
CA ARG A 102 -3.39 11.69 7.26
C ARG A 102 -2.00 12.31 7.49
N LEU A 103 -1.78 13.47 6.90
CA LEU A 103 -0.61 14.31 7.15
C LEU A 103 -0.97 15.39 8.18
N ALA A 104 0.03 16.11 8.71
CA ALA A 104 -0.17 17.09 9.78
C ALA A 104 -1.26 18.14 9.43
N ASP A 105 -1.26 18.60 8.18
CA ASP A 105 -2.08 19.74 7.75
C ASP A 105 -3.21 19.35 6.80
N ASN A 106 -3.29 18.07 6.39
CA ASN A 106 -4.25 17.62 5.40
C ASN A 106 -4.54 16.12 5.48
N GLN A 107 -5.70 15.73 4.98
CA GLN A 107 -6.12 14.35 4.83
C GLN A 107 -6.61 14.11 3.40
N SER A 108 -6.12 13.05 2.75
CA SER A 108 -6.52 12.67 1.39
C SER A 108 -6.95 11.22 1.32
N ARG A 109 -7.93 10.93 0.45
CA ARG A 109 -8.44 9.59 0.19
C ARG A 109 -7.87 9.07 -1.12
N HIS A 110 -7.42 7.82 -1.11
CA HIS A 110 -6.86 7.14 -2.28
C HIS A 110 -7.44 5.73 -2.40
N ARG A 111 -7.10 5.05 -3.50
CA ARG A 111 -7.40 3.63 -3.70
C ARG A 111 -6.12 2.90 -4.03
N ILE A 112 -5.88 1.78 -3.33
CA ILE A 112 -4.77 0.87 -3.62
C ILE A 112 -5.33 -0.33 -4.35
N CYS A 113 -4.91 -0.52 -5.58
CA CYS A 113 -5.18 -1.72 -6.35
C CYS A 113 -4.25 -2.83 -5.89
N TYR A 114 -4.76 -4.05 -5.78
CA TYR A 114 -3.97 -5.21 -5.40
C TYR A 114 -4.33 -6.43 -6.24
N PHE A 115 -3.34 -7.30 -6.45
CA PHE A 115 -3.55 -8.61 -7.05
C PHE A 115 -2.42 -9.57 -6.69
N GLN A 116 -2.64 -10.86 -6.93
CA GLN A 116 -1.64 -11.90 -6.77
C GLN A 116 -0.99 -12.22 -8.14
N PRO A 117 0.24 -11.75 -8.43
CA PRO A 117 0.90 -11.98 -9.71
C PRO A 117 1.40 -13.42 -9.90
N ALA A 118 1.70 -14.12 -8.80
CA ALA A 118 2.18 -15.50 -8.77
C ALA A 118 1.81 -16.17 -7.45
N ALA A 119 1.94 -17.49 -7.36
CA ALA A 119 1.69 -18.23 -6.13
C ALA A 119 2.55 -17.68 -4.97
N GLY A 120 1.90 -17.25 -3.88
CA GLY A 120 2.57 -16.73 -2.69
C GLY A 120 3.02 -15.27 -2.78
N TYR A 121 2.73 -14.53 -3.85
CA TYR A 121 3.09 -13.11 -3.96
C TYR A 121 1.87 -12.20 -3.87
N VAL A 122 2.06 -11.01 -3.30
CA VAL A 122 1.09 -9.91 -3.34
C VAL A 122 1.76 -8.72 -4.01
N LEU A 123 1.05 -8.07 -4.93
CA LEU A 123 1.45 -6.79 -5.49
C LEU A 123 0.37 -5.76 -5.21
N THR A 124 0.77 -4.61 -4.70
CA THR A 124 -0.10 -3.45 -4.50
C THR A 124 0.44 -2.24 -5.26
N HIS A 125 -0.46 -1.42 -5.78
CA HIS A 125 -0.10 -0.16 -6.41
C HIS A 125 -1.18 0.90 -6.29
N CYS A 126 -0.78 2.15 -6.36
CA CYS A 126 -1.68 3.29 -6.49
C CYS A 126 -1.02 4.41 -7.28
N TRP A 127 -1.85 5.24 -7.90
CA TRP A 127 -1.38 6.40 -8.64
C TRP A 127 -2.31 7.58 -8.34
N GLU A 128 -1.69 8.74 -8.15
CA GLU A 128 -2.37 10.01 -8.03
C GLU A 128 -1.94 10.92 -9.19
N PRO A 129 -2.89 11.37 -10.04
CA PRO A 129 -2.57 12.27 -11.13
C PRO A 129 -1.93 13.55 -10.62
N GLY A 130 -0.88 14.01 -11.32
CA GLY A 130 -0.36 15.37 -11.11
C GLY A 130 -1.39 16.42 -11.52
N ALA A 131 -1.26 17.64 -10.99
CA ALA A 131 -2.07 18.76 -11.47
C ALA A 131 -1.94 18.87 -13.00
N PRO A 132 -3.04 19.07 -13.74
CA PRO A 132 -2.96 19.26 -15.18
C PRO A 132 -2.02 20.43 -15.48
N ILE A 133 -1.11 20.24 -16.42
CA ILE A 133 -0.25 21.32 -16.91
C ILE A 133 -1.18 22.32 -17.60
N SER A 134 -1.41 23.47 -16.97
CA SER A 134 -2.07 24.58 -17.64
C SER A 134 -1.16 25.08 -18.75
N ILE A 135 -1.52 24.79 -20.00
CA ILE A 135 -0.89 25.42 -21.16
C ILE A 135 -1.53 26.80 -21.29
N GLN A 136 -0.75 27.86 -21.01
CA GLN A 136 -1.10 29.23 -21.39
C GLN A 136 -0.72 29.48 -22.84
#